data_AF-F9ER19-F1
#
_entry.id   AF-F9ER19-F1
#
_cell.length_a   1.000
_cell.length_b   1.000
_cell.length_c   1.000
_cell.angle_alpha   90.00
_cell.angle_beta   90.00
_cell.angle_gamma   90.00
#
_symmetry.space_group_name_H-M   'P 1'
#
loop_
_entity.id
_entity.type
_entity.pdbx_description
1 polymer ?
#
loop_
_entity_poly.entity_id
_entity_poly.type
_entity_poly.pdbx_seq_one_letter_code
_entity_poly.pdbx_strand_id
1 'polypeptide(L)' 'MSTSIYLTIDFGSTYTKLTAIDLDKGEIVATSRAMTTVKIDVLVGFNEAFEELKKDLVKN' A
#
# COMPACT_ATOMS: atom_id res chain seq x y z
N MET A 1 24.09 -1.50 0.49
CA MET A 1 23.28 -1.49 -0.75
C MET A 1 22.04 -0.66 -0.46
N SER A 2 21.64 0.23 -1.36
CA SER A 2 20.35 0.91 -1.24
C SER A 2 19.27 -0.09 -1.64
N THR A 3 18.26 -0.29 -0.82
CA THR A 3 17.10 -1.11 -1.18
C THR A 3 16.08 -0.23 -1.90
N SER A 4 15.63 -0.67 -3.07
CA SER A 4 14.62 0.04 -3.85
C SER A 4 13.24 -0.56 -3.60
N ILE A 5 12.50 0.06 -2.67
CA ILE A 5 11.11 -0.31 -2.40
C ILE A 5 10.18 0.51 -3.29
N TYR A 6 9.35 -0.18 -4.05
CA TYR A 6 8.32 0.42 -4.89
C TYR A 6 6.95 0.18 -4.28
N LEU A 7 6.17 1.25 -4.14
CA LEU A 7 4.79 1.20 -3.69
C LEU A 7 3.86 1.24 -4.90
N THR A 8 3.07 0.18 -5.09
CA THR A 8 2.02 0.14 -6.10
C THR A 8 0.66 0.38 -5.44
N ILE A 9 -0.24 0.99 -6.20
CA ILE A 9 -1.55 1.46 -5.73
C ILE A 9 -2.61 1.08 -6.76
N ASP A 10 -3.70 0.46 -6.30
CA ASP A 10 -4.90 0.17 -7.09
C ASP A 10 -6.12 0.83 -6.45
N PHE A 11 -6.65 1.87 -7.09
CA PHE A 11 -7.91 2.51 -6.71
C PHE A 11 -9.10 1.79 -7.36
N GLY A 12 -9.55 0.70 -6.75
CA GLY A 12 -10.71 -0.05 -7.22
C GLY A 12 -12.04 0.59 -6.83
N SER A 13 -13.17 0.10 -7.35
CA SER A 13 -14.51 0.62 -7.00
C SER A 13 -14.92 0.41 -5.53
N THR A 14 -14.41 -0.64 -4.90
CA THR A 14 -14.69 -0.99 -3.50
C THR A 14 -13.50 -0.77 -2.59
N TYR A 15 -12.29 -1.13 -3.03
CA TYR A 15 -11.08 -1.09 -2.20
C TYR A 15 -9.94 -0.36 -2.88
N THR A 16 -9.24 0.46 -2.10
CA THR A 16 -7.91 0.97 -2.42
C THR A 16 -6.90 -0.02 -1.87
N LYS A 17 -6.06 -0.61 -2.74
CA LYS A 17 -5.08 -1.63 -2.36
C LYS A 17 -3.68 -1.09 -2.53
N LEU A 18 -2.80 -1.40 -1.57
CA LEU A 18 -1.38 -1.04 -1.59
C LEU A 18 -0.53 -2.30 -1.56
N THR A 19 0.57 -2.28 -2.31
CA THR A 19 1.57 -3.34 -2.28
C THR A 19 2.96 -2.72 -2.34
N ALA A 20 3.77 -2.96 -1.31
CA ALA A 20 5.18 -2.61 -1.31
C ALA A 20 6.00 -3.79 -1.81
N ILE A 21 6.90 -3.54 -2.76
CA ILE A 21 7.70 -4.55 -3.45
C ILE A 21 9.18 -4.16 -3.33
N ASP A 22 10.00 -5.09 -2.87
CA ASP A 22 11.46 -5.00 -2.94
C ASP A 22 11.91 -5.55 -4.29
N LEU A 23 12.31 -4.65 -5.21
CA LEU A 23 12.74 -5.06 -6.55
C LEU A 23 14.15 -5.66 -6.58
N ASP A 24 14.98 -5.39 -5.57
CA ASP A 24 16.32 -5.97 -5.51
C ASP A 24 16.23 -7.46 -5.14
N LYS A 25 15.22 -7.84 -4.34
CA LYS A 25 14.94 -9.24 -3.97
C LYS A 25 13.84 -9.91 -4.80
N GLY A 26 13.04 -9.13 -5.51
CA GLY A 26 11.89 -9.62 -6.28
C GLY A 26 10.75 -10.15 -5.39
N GLU A 27 10.55 -9.55 -4.21
CA GLU A 27 9.56 -10.03 -3.22
C GLU A 27 8.55 -8.94 -2.82
N ILE A 28 7.36 -9.38 -2.41
CA ILE A 28 6.37 -8.50 -1.78
C ILE A 28 6.74 -8.36 -0.31
N VAL A 29 6.97 -7.13 0.16
CA VAL A 29 7.34 -6.87 1.56
C VAL A 29 6.13 -6.58 2.44
N ALA A 30 5.07 -6.01 1.87
CA ALA A 30 3.82 -5.77 2.59
C ALA A 30 2.65 -5.54 1.62
N THR A 31 1.44 -5.85 2.07
CA THR A 31 0.20 -5.52 1.36
C THR A 31 -0.83 -4.97 2.34
N SER A 32 -1.65 -4.03 1.92
CA SER A 32 -2.78 -3.55 2.71
C SER A 32 -3.92 -3.10 1.82
N ARG A 33 -5.08 -2.84 2.43
CA ARG A 33 -6.24 -2.28 1.73
C ARG A 33 -7.12 -1.48 2.68
N ALA A 34 -7.86 -0.52 2.11
CA ALA A 34 -8.93 0.21 2.77
C ALA A 34 -10.11 0.41 1.81
N MET A 35 -11.24 0.90 2.32
CA MET A 35 -12.39 1.22 1.48
C MET A 35 -12.03 2.35 0.51
N THR A 36 -12.51 2.26 -0.73
CA THR A 36 -12.29 3.32 -1.71
C THR A 36 -13.16 4.53 -1.42
N THR A 37 -12.55 5.70 -1.53
CA THR A 37 -13.16 7.02 -1.27
C THR A 37 -13.25 7.88 -2.53
N VAL A 38 -13.35 7.29 -3.74
CA VAL A 38 -13.47 8.01 -5.04
C VAL A 38 -14.63 8.99 -5.12
N LYS A 39 -15.69 8.78 -4.32
CA LYS A 39 -16.85 9.68 -4.27
C LYS A 39 -16.61 10.95 -3.45
N ILE A 40 -15.53 10.98 -2.67
CA ILE A 40 -15.10 12.12 -1.87
C ILE A 40 -13.68 12.50 -2.29
N ASP A 41 -12.65 11.94 -1.64
CA ASP A 41 -11.24 12.09 -1.98
C ASP A 41 -10.52 10.74 -1.83
N VAL A 42 -9.86 10.30 -2.90
CA VAL A 42 -9.09 9.04 -2.96
C VAL A 42 -7.93 8.99 -1.96
N LEU A 43 -7.44 10.15 -1.51
CA LEU A 43 -6.37 10.23 -0.52
C LEU A 43 -6.80 9.71 0.86
N VAL A 44 -8.09 9.76 1.20
CA VAL A 44 -8.61 9.21 2.46
C VAL A 44 -8.39 7.70 2.52
N GLY A 45 -8.92 6.96 1.54
CA GLY A 45 -8.71 5.51 1.41
C GLY A 45 -7.24 5.14 1.21
N PHE A 46 -6.47 5.95 0.49
CA PHE A 46 -5.02 5.75 0.38
C PHE A 46 -4.32 5.82 1.74
N ASN A 47 -4.57 6.88 2.53
CA ASN A 47 -3.91 7.10 3.81
C ASN A 47 -4.29 6.00 4.82
N GLU A 48 -5.56 5.59 4.87
CA GLU A 48 -6.01 4.47 5.71
C GLU A 48 -5.27 3.18 5.35
N ALA A 49 -5.19 2.84 4.06
CA ALA A 49 -4.45 1.67 3.61
C ALA A 49 -2.94 1.81 3.93
N PHE A 50 -2.38 3.00 3.80
CA PHE A 50 -0.95 3.24 4.00
C PHE A 50 -0.54 3.11 5.48
N GLU A 51 -1.39 3.56 6.41
CA GLU A 51 -1.18 3.31 7.84
C GLU A 51 -1.15 1.81 8.15
N GLU A 52 -2.06 1.02 7.57
CA GLU A 52 -2.05 -0.44 7.79
C GLU A 52 -0.84 -1.12 7.15
N LEU A 53 -0.39 -0.63 5.99
CA LEU A 53 0.84 -1.12 5.36
C LEU A 53 2.05 -0.89 6.27
N LYS A 54 2.18 0.30 6.88
CA LYS A 54 3.28 0.64 7.79
C LYS A 54 3.28 -0.23 9.03
N LYS A 55 2.11 -0.55 9.59
CA LYS A 55 2.01 -1.45 10.75
C LYS A 55 2.56 -2.84 10.43
N ASP A 56 2.37 -3.34 9.22
CA ASP A 56 2.91 -4.63 8.81
C ASP A 56 4.42 -4.56 8.52
N LEU A 57 4.92 -3.43 8.02
CA LEU A 57 6.37 -3.20 7.84
C LEU A 57 7.14 -3.08 9.16
N VAL A 58 6.54 -2.52 10.21
CA VAL A 58 7.20 -2.33 11.53
C VAL A 58 7.21 -3.62 12.37
N LYS A 59 6.33 -4.58 12.08
CA LYS A 59 6.25 -5.85 12.81
C LYS A 59 7.32 -6.87 12.41
N ASN A 60 8.01 -6.66 11.30
CA ASN A 60 8.96 -7.61 10.70
C ASN A 60 10.41 -7.12 10.83
#